data_AF-A0AAJ3KGU1-F1
#
_entry.id   AF-A0AAJ3KGU1-F1
#
_cell.length_a   1.000
_cell.length_b   1.000
_cell.length_c   1.000
_cell.angle_alpha   90.00
_cell.angle_beta   90.00
_cell.angle_gamma   90.00
#
_symmetry.space_group_name_H-M   'P 1'
#
loop_
_entity.id
_entity.type
_entity.pdbx_description
1 polymer ?
#
loop_
_entity_poly.entity_id
_entity_poly.type
_entity_poly.pdbx_seq_one_letter_code
_entity_poly.pdbx_strand_id
1 'polypeptide(L)'
;MEFNVTDIIENHDTAEFSGSVYSSGLDNIGAVTWRRAHEYATESPLATTPDQLAAIADWVAEFGAWDEAEIEAMSDTDLNAMLVQSVAGDKNTSEHYDTFQEYSEKEGGRLYQCDIDGDKDFGQWFYYVGC
;
A
#
# COMPACT_ATOMS: atom_id res chain seq x y z
N MET A 1 0.38 -13.17 -1.35
CA MET A 1 -0.85 -12.80 -2.07
C MET A 1 -0.57 -11.49 -2.81
N GLU A 2 -1.17 -11.27 -3.98
CA GLU A 2 -1.00 -10.03 -4.75
C GLU A 2 -2.32 -9.26 -4.84
N PHE A 3 -2.23 -7.93 -4.81
CA PHE A 3 -3.34 -7.00 -4.95
C PHE A 3 -3.10 -6.11 -6.17
N ASN A 4 -4.12 -5.92 -7.02
CA ASN A 4 -4.03 -4.94 -8.09
C ASN A 4 -4.19 -3.54 -7.49
N VAL A 5 -3.16 -2.71 -7.64
CA VAL A 5 -3.07 -1.36 -7.06
C VAL A 5 -2.93 -0.28 -8.13
N THR A 6 -3.27 -0.62 -9.37
CA THR A 6 -3.15 0.26 -10.54
C THR A 6 -3.87 1.58 -10.33
N ASP A 7 -5.09 1.55 -9.77
CA ASP A 7 -5.87 2.78 -9.56
C ASP A 7 -5.15 3.77 -8.66
N ILE A 8 -4.63 3.32 -7.51
CA ILE A 8 -3.88 4.16 -6.56
C ILE A 8 -2.69 4.84 -7.25
N ILE A 9 -1.95 4.10 -8.07
CA ILE A 9 -0.70 4.58 -8.65
C ILE A 9 -0.93 5.50 -9.85
N GLU A 10 -1.92 5.19 -10.68
CA GLU A 10 -2.14 5.91 -11.94
C GLU A 10 -3.11 7.09 -11.79
N ASN A 11 -4.02 7.06 -10.80
CA ASN A 11 -5.11 8.03 -10.69
C ASN A 11 -5.04 8.91 -9.42
N HIS A 12 -4.09 8.67 -8.50
CA HIS A 12 -3.97 9.45 -7.27
C HIS A 12 -2.52 9.90 -7.02
N ASP A 13 -2.37 11.00 -6.29
CA ASP A 13 -1.07 11.42 -5.78
C ASP A 13 -0.76 10.62 -4.50
N THR A 14 0.21 9.71 -4.57
CA THR A 14 0.59 8.82 -3.47
C THR A 14 1.18 9.56 -2.27
N ALA A 15 1.63 10.81 -2.42
CA ALA A 15 2.03 11.65 -1.28
C ALA A 15 0.83 11.98 -0.36
N GLU A 16 -0.40 11.92 -0.88
CA GLU A 16 -1.61 12.18 -0.10
C GLU A 16 -1.89 11.10 0.95
N PHE A 17 -1.38 9.88 0.75
CA PHE A 17 -1.61 8.72 1.61
C PHE A 17 -0.42 8.35 2.48
N SER A 18 0.79 8.81 2.17
CA SER A 18 2.02 8.42 2.89
C SER A 18 3.01 9.58 3.14
N GLY A 19 2.57 10.82 2.91
CA GLY A 19 3.39 12.01 3.16
C GLY A 19 3.90 12.13 4.60
N SER A 20 4.99 12.88 4.77
CA SER A 20 5.67 13.11 6.05
C SER A 20 5.71 14.59 6.41
N VAL A 21 6.14 14.91 7.64
CA VAL A 21 6.28 16.32 8.07
C VAL A 21 7.34 17.00 7.20
N TYR A 22 8.39 16.26 6.84
CA TYR A 22 9.46 16.74 5.99
C TYR A 22 8.97 17.09 4.58
N SER A 23 8.14 16.22 3.97
CA SER A 23 7.67 16.45 2.60
C SER A 23 6.49 17.44 2.51
N SER A 24 5.66 17.54 3.55
CA SER A 24 4.44 18.37 3.53
C SER A 24 4.56 19.70 4.28
N GLY A 25 5.45 19.80 5.26
CA GLY A 25 5.51 20.92 6.21
C GLY A 25 4.34 20.97 7.21
N LEU A 26 3.49 19.93 7.26
CA LEU A 26 2.33 19.86 8.16
C LEU A 26 2.65 19.01 9.39
N ASP A 27 2.49 19.59 10.58
CA ASP A 27 2.76 18.88 11.86
C ASP A 27 1.80 17.70 12.10
N ASN A 28 0.60 17.71 11.52
CA ASN A 28 -0.42 16.68 11.68
C ASN A 28 -0.55 15.73 10.47
N ILE A 29 0.45 15.69 9.60
CA ILE A 29 0.39 14.93 8.34
C ILE A 29 0.10 13.44 8.52
N GLY A 30 0.54 12.81 9.62
CA GLY A 30 0.20 11.41 9.91
C GLY A 30 -1.31 11.18 10.05
N ALA A 31 -2.02 12.08 10.74
CA ALA A 31 -3.47 12.00 10.85
C ALA A 31 -4.18 12.34 9.52
N VAL A 32 -3.60 13.25 8.72
CA VAL A 32 -4.15 13.64 7.41
C VAL A 32 -4.06 12.48 6.42
N THR A 33 -2.88 11.85 6.33
CA THR A 33 -2.61 10.71 5.43
C THR A 33 -3.40 9.48 5.85
N TRP A 34 -3.53 9.21 7.15
CA TRP A 34 -4.38 8.14 7.68
C TRP A 34 -5.85 8.33 7.30
N ARG A 35 -6.40 9.53 7.52
CA ARG A 35 -7.78 9.85 7.12
C ARG A 35 -8.01 9.64 5.62
N ARG A 36 -7.07 10.08 4.77
CA ARG A 36 -7.17 9.94 3.31
C ARG A 36 -7.09 8.48 2.86
N ALA A 37 -6.21 7.70 3.47
CA ALA A 37 -6.13 6.26 3.21
C ALA A 37 -7.44 5.55 3.60
N HIS A 38 -8.06 5.95 4.71
CA HIS A 38 -9.39 5.49 5.10
C HIS A 38 -10.50 5.87 4.11
N GLU A 39 -10.52 7.13 3.66
CA GLU A 39 -11.49 7.62 2.67
C GLU A 39 -11.39 6.78 1.39
N TYR A 40 -10.17 6.56 0.87
CA TYR A 40 -9.94 5.67 -0.26
C TYR A 40 -10.37 4.23 0.02
N ALA A 41 -9.94 3.65 1.14
CA ALA A 41 -10.26 2.27 1.52
C ALA A 41 -11.76 2.00 1.66
N THR A 42 -12.53 3.03 2.00
CA THR A 42 -14.00 2.95 2.10
C THR A 42 -14.66 2.98 0.73
N GLU A 43 -14.15 3.82 -0.19
CA GLU A 43 -14.73 4.03 -1.52
C GLU A 43 -14.30 2.94 -2.52
N SER A 44 -13.04 2.52 -2.45
CA SER A 44 -12.37 1.62 -3.38
C SER A 44 -11.49 0.59 -2.63
N PRO A 45 -12.09 -0.33 -1.84
CA PRO A 45 -11.33 -1.34 -1.12
C PRO A 45 -10.55 -2.25 -2.08
N LEU A 46 -9.28 -2.48 -1.77
CA LEU A 46 -8.39 -3.40 -2.50
C LEU A 46 -8.68 -4.86 -2.11
N ALA A 47 -8.87 -5.11 -0.82
CA ALA A 47 -9.30 -6.39 -0.26
C ALA A 47 -10.81 -6.39 -0.06
N THR A 48 -11.47 -7.35 -0.71
CA THR A 48 -12.94 -7.49 -0.71
C THR A 48 -13.41 -8.85 -0.23
N THR A 49 -12.49 -9.76 0.09
CA THR A 49 -12.80 -11.11 0.59
C THR A 49 -12.17 -11.34 1.97
N PRO A 50 -12.76 -12.24 2.80
CA PRO A 50 -12.17 -12.60 4.09
C PRO A 50 -10.73 -13.12 3.99
N ASP A 51 -10.42 -13.92 2.97
CA ASP A 51 -9.06 -14.46 2.77
C ASP A 51 -8.04 -13.35 2.44
N GLN A 52 -8.47 -12.33 1.69
CA GLN A 52 -7.63 -11.16 1.41
C GLN A 52 -7.38 -10.32 2.66
N LEU A 53 -8.42 -10.11 3.47
CA LEU A 53 -8.31 -9.37 4.73
C LEU A 53 -7.41 -10.10 5.73
N ALA A 54 -7.54 -11.42 5.83
CA ALA A 54 -6.67 -12.25 6.66
C ALA A 54 -5.21 -12.15 6.21
N ALA A 55 -4.94 -12.20 4.90
CA ALA A 55 -3.58 -12.03 4.39
C ALA A 55 -2.97 -10.66 4.73
N ILE A 56 -3.77 -9.59 4.74
CA ILE A 56 -3.32 -8.27 5.17
C ILE A 56 -3.08 -8.24 6.68
N ALA A 57 -3.98 -8.80 7.49
CA ALA A 57 -3.82 -8.85 8.94
C ALA A 57 -2.54 -9.60 9.35
N ASP A 58 -2.27 -10.75 8.74
CA ASP A 58 -1.04 -11.53 8.96
C ASP A 58 0.21 -10.71 8.63
N TRP A 59 0.19 -9.98 7.51
CA TRP A 59 1.30 -9.13 7.11
C TRP A 59 1.47 -7.90 8.00
N VAL A 60 0.37 -7.27 8.45
CA VAL A 60 0.41 -6.17 9.43
C VAL A 60 1.00 -6.64 10.76
N ALA A 61 0.75 -7.89 11.16
CA ALA A 61 1.34 -8.47 12.36
C ALA A 61 2.88 -8.52 12.31
N GLU A 62 3.46 -8.69 11.12
CA GLU A 62 4.91 -8.72 10.93
C GLU A 62 5.58 -7.37 11.23
N PHE A 63 4.83 -6.27 11.23
CA PHE A 63 5.38 -4.95 11.55
C PHE A 63 5.74 -4.83 13.03
N GLY A 64 5.14 -5.65 13.90
CA GLY A 64 5.39 -5.67 15.34
C GLY A 64 4.93 -4.42 16.09
N ALA A 65 4.07 -3.61 15.47
CA ALA A 65 3.55 -2.36 16.05
C ALA A 65 2.25 -2.55 16.85
N TRP A 66 1.55 -3.66 16.64
CA TRP A 66 0.29 -4.01 17.31
C TRP A 66 0.35 -5.42 17.86
N ASP A 67 -0.38 -5.66 18.95
CA ASP A 67 -0.59 -7.02 19.44
C ASP A 67 -1.71 -7.74 18.67
N GLU A 68 -1.85 -9.05 18.91
CA GLU A 68 -2.85 -9.90 18.24
C GLU A 68 -4.27 -9.39 18.45
N ALA A 69 -4.61 -8.91 19.64
CA ALA A 69 -5.95 -8.42 19.95
C ALA A 69 -6.24 -7.07 19.28
N GLU A 70 -5.23 -6.20 19.15
CA GLU A 70 -5.33 -4.96 18.40
C GLU A 70 -5.55 -5.23 16.91
N ILE A 71 -4.85 -6.20 16.34
CA ILE A 71 -5.00 -6.59 14.92
C ILE A 71 -6.37 -7.23 14.68
N GLU A 72 -6.81 -8.14 15.55
CA GLU A 72 -8.16 -8.75 15.47
C GLU A 72 -9.28 -7.71 15.56
N ALA A 73 -9.05 -6.58 16.24
CA ALA A 73 -10.01 -5.49 16.37
C ALA A 73 -10.01 -4.51 15.19
N MET A 74 -9.05 -4.62 14.26
CA MET A 74 -9.00 -3.79 13.05
C MET A 74 -10.20 -4.09 12.15
N SER A 75 -10.85 -3.04 11.67
CA SER A 75 -11.89 -3.17 10.67
C SER A 75 -11.32 -3.49 9.29
N ASP A 76 -12.17 -3.99 8.38
CA ASP A 76 -11.80 -4.19 6.97
C ASP A 76 -11.24 -2.90 6.34
N THR A 77 -11.76 -1.74 6.76
CA THR A 77 -11.29 -0.43 6.31
C THR A 77 -9.91 -0.12 6.88
N ASP A 78 -9.62 -0.44 8.15
CA ASP A 78 -8.30 -0.24 8.74
C ASP A 78 -7.24 -1.08 7.98
N LEU A 79 -7.55 -2.36 7.72
CA LEU A 79 -6.67 -3.26 6.97
C LEU A 79 -6.42 -2.75 5.54
N ASN A 80 -7.48 -2.35 4.83
CA ASN A 80 -7.32 -1.74 3.51
C ASN A 80 -6.52 -0.43 3.57
N ALA A 81 -6.74 0.42 4.57
CA ALA A 81 -6.00 1.67 4.74
C ALA A 81 -4.51 1.42 4.99
N MET A 82 -4.15 0.39 5.77
CA MET A 82 -2.76 -0.03 5.93
C MET A 82 -2.12 -0.39 4.58
N LEU A 83 -2.80 -1.20 3.76
CA LEU A 83 -2.32 -1.56 2.43
C LEU A 83 -2.15 -0.32 1.53
N VAL A 84 -3.12 0.61 1.54
CA VAL A 84 -3.05 1.87 0.78
C VAL A 84 -1.81 2.69 1.18
N GLN A 85 -1.57 2.87 2.47
CA GLN A 85 -0.41 3.63 2.95
C GLN A 85 0.91 2.99 2.54
N SER A 86 1.01 1.65 2.60
CA SER A 86 2.23 0.94 2.19
C SER A 86 2.48 1.01 0.70
N VAL A 87 1.46 0.80 -0.13
CA VAL A 87 1.56 0.98 -1.60
C VAL A 87 2.05 2.40 -1.93
N ALA A 88 1.45 3.40 -1.29
CA ALA A 88 1.80 4.79 -1.53
C ALA A 88 3.21 5.12 -1.05
N GLY A 89 3.63 4.58 0.10
CA GLY A 89 4.98 4.74 0.64
C GLY A 89 6.04 4.13 -0.27
N ASP A 90 5.78 2.92 -0.75
CA ASP A 90 6.65 2.21 -1.70
C ASP A 90 6.73 2.94 -3.05
N LYS A 91 5.61 3.44 -3.56
CA LYS A 91 5.59 4.25 -4.78
C LYS A 91 6.41 5.53 -4.61
N ASN A 92 6.19 6.28 -3.54
CA ASN A 92 6.95 7.50 -3.26
C ASN A 92 8.45 7.21 -3.08
N THR A 93 8.78 6.10 -2.41
CA THR A 93 10.17 5.65 -2.22
C THR A 93 10.82 5.29 -3.55
N SER A 94 10.09 4.64 -4.46
CA SER A 94 10.60 4.27 -5.78
C SER A 94 11.07 5.47 -6.61
N GLU A 95 10.50 6.66 -6.38
CA GLU A 95 10.88 7.90 -7.08
C GLU A 95 12.24 8.46 -6.63
N HIS A 96 12.80 7.93 -5.54
CA HIS A 96 14.16 8.24 -5.09
C HIS A 96 15.24 7.38 -5.74
N TYR A 97 14.85 6.45 -6.61
CA TYR A 97 15.74 5.58 -7.36
C TYR A 97 15.75 5.93 -8.85
N ASP A 98 16.87 5.67 -9.54
CA ASP A 98 16.99 5.99 -10.97
C ASP A 98 16.11 5.07 -11.84
N THR A 99 15.89 3.83 -11.37
CA THR A 99 15.05 2.84 -12.04
C THR A 99 14.21 2.06 -11.04
N PHE A 100 13.06 1.58 -11.50
CA PHE A 100 12.19 0.71 -10.69
C PHE A 100 12.86 -0.63 -10.36
N GLN A 101 13.74 -1.13 -11.23
CA GLN A 101 14.55 -2.32 -10.96
C GLN A 101 15.46 -2.09 -9.75
N GLU A 102 16.16 -0.95 -9.69
CA GLU A 102 17.02 -0.62 -8.55
C GLU A 102 16.24 -0.52 -7.24
N TYR A 103 15.07 0.12 -7.27
CA TYR A 103 14.14 0.15 -6.14
C TYR A 103 13.77 -1.26 -5.69
N SER A 104 13.34 -2.13 -6.61
CA SER A 104 12.91 -3.49 -6.30
C SER A 104 14.03 -4.33 -5.68
N GLU A 105 15.25 -4.24 -6.20
CA GLU A 105 16.43 -4.94 -5.67
C GLU A 105 16.82 -4.49 -4.25
N LYS A 106 16.56 -3.22 -3.90
CA LYS A 106 16.95 -2.65 -2.60
C LYS A 106 15.86 -2.72 -1.54
N GLU A 107 14.60 -2.51 -1.92
CA GLU A 107 13.45 -2.45 -1.02
C GLU A 107 12.65 -3.77 -0.98
N GLY A 108 13.08 -4.78 -1.74
CA GLY A 108 12.51 -6.13 -1.70
C GLY A 108 11.32 -6.36 -2.63
N GLY A 109 10.96 -5.39 -3.47
CA GLY A 109 10.12 -5.60 -4.65
C GLY A 109 8.66 -5.95 -4.38
N ARG A 110 8.07 -5.51 -3.25
CA ARG A 110 6.65 -5.74 -2.96
C ARG A 110 5.73 -5.06 -3.99
N LEU A 111 6.10 -3.86 -4.43
CA LEU A 111 5.43 -3.16 -5.53
C LEU A 111 6.09 -3.52 -6.87
N TYR A 112 5.31 -3.88 -7.88
CA TYR A 112 5.79 -4.15 -9.24
C TYR A 112 4.74 -3.84 -10.31
N GLN A 113 5.20 -3.64 -11.54
CA GLN A 113 4.35 -3.54 -12.73
C GLN A 113 4.48 -4.82 -13.54
N CYS A 114 3.36 -5.35 -14.05
CA CYS A 114 3.40 -6.48 -14.98
C CYS A 114 3.96 -6.02 -16.34
N ASP A 115 5.08 -6.60 -16.75
CA ASP A 115 5.81 -6.27 -17.99
C ASP A 115 5.79 -7.42 -19.02
N ILE A 116 4.96 -8.43 -18.80
CA ILE A 116 4.83 -9.60 -19.66
C ILE A 116 3.98 -9.24 -20.89
N ASP A 117 4.64 -9.05 -22.04
CA ASP A 117 3.95 -8.76 -23.31
C ASP A 117 2.96 -9.88 -23.68
N GLY A 118 1.74 -9.48 -24.03
CA GLY A 118 0.62 -10.39 -24.31
C GLY A 118 -0.16 -10.86 -23.07
N ASP A 119 0.25 -10.50 -21.85
CA ASP A 119 -0.56 -10.70 -20.66
C ASP A 119 -1.73 -9.69 -20.62
N LYS A 120 -2.90 -10.12 -20.12
CA LYS A 120 -4.07 -9.25 -19.95
C LYS A 120 -3.84 -8.14 -18.92
N ASP A 121 -2.88 -8.34 -18.02
CA ASP A 121 -2.54 -7.40 -16.96
C ASP A 121 -1.30 -6.56 -17.31
N PHE A 122 -0.81 -6.62 -18.56
CA PHE A 122 0.34 -5.83 -19.02
C PHE A 122 0.15 -4.33 -18.72
N GLY A 123 1.13 -3.75 -18.04
CA GLY A 123 1.14 -2.35 -17.59
C GLY A 123 0.37 -2.09 -16.28
N GLN A 124 -0.30 -3.09 -15.70
CA GLN A 124 -0.96 -2.96 -14.40
C GLN A 124 0.04 -3.09 -13.25
N TRP A 125 -0.27 -2.42 -12.15
CA TRP A 125 0.53 -2.45 -10.93
C TRP A 125 -0.05 -3.40 -9.90
N PHE A 126 0.85 -4.11 -9.22
CA PHE A 126 0.53 -5.09 -8.20
C PHE A 126 1.38 -4.89 -6.95
N TYR A 127 0.77 -5.22 -5.81
CA TYR A 127 1.43 -5.18 -4.51
C TYR A 127 1.37 -6.55 -3.84
N TYR A 128 2.52 -7.08 -3.46
CA TYR A 128 2.65 -8.37 -2.79
C TYR A 128 2.61 -8.24 -1.26
N VAL A 129 1.59 -8.88 -0.69
CA VAL A 129 1.37 -9.04 0.75
C VAL A 129 1.62 -10.51 1.10
N GLY A 130 2.64 -10.79 1.90
CA GLY A 130 3.05 -12.13 2.27
C GLY A 130 4.47 -12.18 2.83
N CYS A 131 4.78 -13.34 3.41
CA CYS A 131 6.07 -13.75 3.94
C CYS A 131 6.89 -14.59 2.95
#